data_AF-A0AB38ULM6-F1
#
_entry.id   AF-A0AB38ULM6-F1
#
_cell.length_a   1.000
_cell.length_b   1.000
_cell.length_c   1.000
_cell.angle_alpha   90.00
_cell.angle_beta   90.00
_cell.angle_gamma   90.00
#
_symmetry.space_group_name_H-M   'P 1'
#
loop_
_entity.id
_entity.type
_entity.pdbx_description
1 polymer ?
#
loop_
_entity_poly.entity_id
_entity_poly.type
_entity_poly.pdbx_seq_one_letter_code
_entity_poly.pdbx_strand_id
1 'polypeptide(L)'
;MTYVLVSPEIMASVAADMHNIGASLANGNAAAAATTTNVASAAADEVSTAIATLFSQYAKNYQVVAGQAAAFHDQFTNTLLAGANSYVSAEAATVADVLLGVVNAPTQALLGRPLIGNGANGTTVNGVGTPGGPGGLLYGNGGNGGASTNPGAIGGAGGSAGLIGNGGIGGQGGPGGTGGAGGGAGFLFGTGGTGGTGGAGTTGLVGATGGVGGDGGAGGTAGLFGQGGAGGIGGAGGVGGQGLPGQEGGTGGTGGHGAAGGTAGLFGHGGTGGNGGTGGAGGAAVAAEATGGGARVAV
;
A
#
# COMPACT_ATOMS: atom_id res chain seq x y z
N MET A 1 -23.80 -13.15 -13.58
CA MET A 1 -22.72 -12.30 -14.11
C MET A 1 -22.58 -12.61 -15.58
N THR A 2 -22.64 -11.61 -16.46
CA THR A 2 -22.39 -11.78 -17.90
C THR A 2 -20.89 -11.89 -18.11
N TYR A 3 -20.43 -13.03 -18.61
CA TYR A 3 -19.03 -13.23 -19.01
C TYR A 3 -18.78 -12.47 -20.32
N VAL A 4 -17.79 -11.59 -20.31
CA VAL A 4 -17.28 -10.97 -21.54
C VAL A 4 -16.18 -11.91 -22.06
N LEU A 5 -16.46 -12.58 -23.17
CA LEU A 5 -15.48 -13.41 -23.87
C LEU A 5 -14.72 -12.54 -24.85
N VAL A 6 -13.47 -12.23 -24.54
CA VAL A 6 -12.50 -11.66 -25.48
C VAL A 6 -11.58 -12.79 -25.92
N SER A 7 -11.26 -12.90 -27.22
CA SER A 7 -10.16 -13.76 -27.68
C SER A 7 -8.88 -12.92 -27.77
N PRO A 8 -7.93 -13.06 -26.83
CA PRO A 8 -6.70 -12.29 -26.84
C PRO A 8 -5.84 -12.56 -28.08
N GLU A 9 -5.92 -13.76 -28.64
CA GLU A 9 -5.23 -14.15 -29.88
C GLU A 9 -5.72 -13.33 -31.08
N ILE A 10 -7.04 -13.06 -31.17
CA ILE A 10 -7.62 -12.23 -32.23
C ILE A 10 -7.19 -10.78 -32.05
N MET A 11 -7.15 -10.26 -30.81
CA MET A 11 -6.69 -8.89 -30.56
C MET A 11 -5.21 -8.68 -30.86
N ALA A 12 -4.36 -9.66 -30.53
CA ALA A 12 -2.94 -9.62 -30.88
C ALA A 12 -2.72 -9.64 -32.40
N SER A 13 -3.49 -10.45 -33.14
CA SER A 13 -3.48 -10.46 -34.60
C SER A 13 -3.88 -9.10 -35.18
N VAL A 14 -4.97 -8.52 -34.68
CA VAL A 14 -5.44 -7.20 -35.14
C VAL A 14 -4.41 -6.10 -34.84
N ALA A 15 -3.77 -6.13 -33.66
CA ALA A 15 -2.70 -5.17 -33.34
C ALA A 15 -1.50 -5.29 -34.31
N ALA A 16 -1.13 -6.51 -34.70
CA ALA A 16 -0.06 -6.73 -35.68
C ALA A 16 -0.45 -6.21 -37.08
N ASP A 17 -1.68 -6.45 -37.53
CA ASP A 17 -2.19 -5.93 -38.80
C ASP A 17 -2.21 -4.39 -38.79
N MET A 18 -2.68 -3.79 -37.69
CA MET A 18 -2.68 -2.33 -37.54
C MET A 18 -1.27 -1.76 -37.55
N HIS A 19 -0.30 -2.39 -36.89
CA HIS A 19 1.10 -1.97 -36.97
C HIS A 19 1.61 -1.97 -38.41
N ASN A 20 1.32 -3.03 -39.18
CA ASN A 20 1.71 -3.13 -40.58
C ASN A 20 1.06 -2.02 -41.46
N ILE A 21 -0.22 -1.71 -41.22
CA ILE A 21 -0.92 -0.61 -41.90
C ILE A 21 -0.25 0.74 -41.58
N GLY A 22 0.06 0.99 -40.31
CA GLY A 22 0.74 2.21 -39.86
C GLY A 22 2.12 2.37 -40.51
N ALA A 23 2.90 1.31 -40.54
CA ALA A 23 4.21 1.28 -41.20
C ALA A 23 4.09 1.54 -42.72
N SER A 24 3.12 0.91 -43.39
CA SER A 24 2.88 1.15 -44.82
C SER A 24 2.48 2.60 -45.11
N LEU A 25 1.67 3.21 -44.25
CA LEU A 25 1.26 4.61 -44.39
C LEU A 25 2.42 5.56 -44.15
N ALA A 26 3.24 5.32 -43.13
CA ALA A 26 4.44 6.11 -42.86
C ALA A 26 5.43 6.05 -44.03
N ASN A 27 5.65 4.85 -44.58
CA ASN A 27 6.50 4.67 -45.76
C ASN A 27 5.95 5.38 -46.99
N GLY A 28 4.63 5.31 -47.23
CA GLY A 28 3.98 6.03 -48.33
C GLY A 28 4.13 7.54 -48.20
N ASN A 29 3.93 8.08 -46.99
CA ASN A 29 4.10 9.51 -46.70
C ASN A 29 5.56 9.97 -46.89
N ALA A 30 6.52 9.16 -46.45
CA ALA A 30 7.94 9.43 -46.65
C ALA A 30 8.34 9.41 -48.14
N ALA A 31 7.84 8.43 -48.91
CA ALA A 31 8.09 8.35 -50.34
C ALA A 31 7.50 9.55 -51.11
N ALA A 32 6.30 10.00 -50.73
CA ALA A 32 5.66 11.16 -51.32
C ALA A 32 6.36 12.49 -50.95
N ALA A 33 7.05 12.56 -49.81
CA ALA A 33 7.74 13.77 -49.37
C ALA A 33 8.78 14.26 -50.42
N ALA A 34 9.53 13.32 -51.01
CA ALA A 34 10.63 13.63 -51.92
C ALA A 34 10.19 14.47 -53.14
N THR A 35 9.00 14.23 -53.67
CA THR A 35 8.46 14.90 -54.87
C THR A 35 7.53 16.07 -54.55
N THR A 36 6.98 16.14 -53.34
CA THR A 36 5.96 17.14 -52.98
C THR A 36 6.51 18.35 -52.23
N THR A 37 7.65 18.24 -51.54
CA THR A 37 8.19 19.37 -50.74
C THR A 37 9.17 20.27 -51.49
N ASN A 38 9.57 19.88 -52.71
CA ASN A 38 10.55 20.57 -53.54
C ASN A 38 9.99 20.84 -54.94
N VAL A 39 8.79 21.43 -55.02
CA VAL A 39 8.17 21.74 -56.31
C VAL A 39 8.95 22.88 -56.97
N ALA A 40 9.42 22.66 -58.20
CA ALA A 40 10.09 23.69 -58.99
C ALA A 40 9.06 24.65 -59.62
N SER A 41 9.44 25.92 -59.83
CA SER A 41 8.59 26.85 -60.58
C SER A 41 8.51 26.43 -62.05
N ALA A 42 7.32 26.53 -62.65
CA ALA A 42 7.11 26.17 -64.06
C ALA A 42 7.73 27.19 -65.02
N ALA A 43 7.86 28.45 -64.58
CA ALA A 43 8.51 29.55 -65.28
C ALA A 43 9.17 30.52 -64.28
N ALA A 44 9.90 31.51 -64.80
CA ALA A 44 10.68 32.47 -64.01
C ALA A 44 9.85 33.63 -63.43
N ASP A 45 8.54 33.64 -63.66
CA ASP A 45 7.65 34.68 -63.16
C ASP A 45 7.30 34.49 -61.67
N GLU A 46 6.87 35.58 -61.05
CA GLU A 46 6.54 35.64 -59.63
C GLU A 46 5.32 34.76 -59.29
N VAL A 47 4.38 34.56 -60.22
CA VAL A 47 3.18 33.74 -59.99
C VAL A 47 3.55 32.25 -59.94
N SER A 48 4.33 31.77 -60.91
CA SER A 48 4.87 30.39 -60.92
C SER A 48 5.71 30.09 -59.68
N THR A 49 6.53 31.05 -59.24
CA THR A 49 7.35 30.93 -58.04
C THR A 49 6.49 30.88 -56.76
N ALA A 50 5.47 31.74 -56.67
CA ALA A 50 4.54 31.76 -55.54
C ALA A 50 3.71 30.47 -55.43
N ILE A 51 3.23 29.92 -56.55
CA ILE A 51 2.47 28.66 -56.59
C ILE A 51 3.35 27.48 -56.13
N ALA A 52 4.57 27.37 -56.66
CA ALA A 52 5.51 26.32 -56.26
C ALA A 52 5.87 26.39 -54.76
N THR A 53 6.01 27.61 -54.23
CA THR A 53 6.24 27.85 -52.79
C THR A 53 5.03 27.42 -51.96
N LEU A 54 3.80 27.77 -52.37
CA LEU A 54 2.57 27.39 -51.68
C LEU A 54 2.42 25.86 -51.57
N PHE A 55 2.58 25.14 -52.68
CA PHE A 55 2.49 23.68 -52.69
C PHE A 55 3.59 23.02 -51.85
N SER A 56 4.82 23.52 -51.95
CA SER A 56 5.94 23.01 -51.15
C SER A 56 5.72 23.24 -49.64
N GLN A 57 5.14 24.39 -49.25
CA GLN A 57 4.82 24.69 -47.85
C GLN A 57 3.64 23.85 -47.35
N TYR A 58 2.60 23.66 -48.18
CA TYR A 58 1.48 22.79 -47.85
C TYR A 58 1.93 21.34 -47.64
N ALA A 59 2.80 20.82 -48.52
CA ALA A 59 3.36 19.48 -48.38
C ALA A 59 4.20 19.32 -47.10
N LYS A 60 4.99 20.33 -46.72
CA LYS A 60 5.73 20.33 -45.45
C LYS A 60 4.79 20.29 -44.24
N ASN A 61 3.72 21.08 -44.26
CA ASN A 61 2.69 21.04 -43.20
C ASN A 61 1.98 19.69 -43.14
N TYR A 62 1.68 19.09 -44.30
CA TYR A 62 1.13 17.74 -44.37
C TYR A 62 2.06 16.71 -43.73
N GLN A 63 3.38 16.77 -43.99
CA GLN A 63 4.36 15.84 -43.38
C GLN A 63 4.39 15.96 -41.85
N VAL A 64 4.22 17.16 -41.29
CA VAL A 64 4.12 17.35 -39.84
C VAL A 64 2.87 16.65 -39.28
N VAL A 65 1.71 16.84 -39.91
CA VAL A 65 0.45 16.18 -39.50
C VAL A 65 0.53 14.66 -39.68
N ALA A 66 1.14 14.19 -40.77
CA ALA A 66 1.37 12.78 -41.03
C ALA A 66 2.25 12.13 -39.94
N GLY A 67 3.29 12.83 -39.48
CA GLY A 67 4.11 12.40 -38.36
C GLY A 67 3.34 12.31 -37.03
N GLN A 68 2.48 13.29 -36.74
CA GLN A 68 1.61 13.26 -35.57
C GLN A 68 0.59 12.10 -35.62
N ALA A 69 0.01 11.85 -36.79
CA ALA A 69 -0.92 10.73 -36.99
C ALA A 69 -0.22 9.37 -36.81
N ALA A 70 1.02 9.22 -37.30
CA ALA A 70 1.81 8.02 -37.09
C ALA A 70 2.09 7.77 -35.59
N ALA A 71 2.49 8.80 -34.85
CA ALA A 71 2.74 8.69 -33.41
C ALA A 71 1.47 8.31 -32.62
N PHE A 72 0.32 8.88 -32.99
CA PHE A 72 -0.97 8.49 -32.40
C PHE A 72 -1.31 7.03 -32.72
N HIS A 73 -1.12 6.60 -33.96
CA HIS A 73 -1.37 5.23 -34.40
C HIS A 73 -0.50 4.21 -33.66
N ASP A 74 0.77 4.53 -33.44
CA ASP A 74 1.69 3.71 -32.65
C ASP A 74 1.23 3.60 -31.20
N GLN A 75 0.85 4.73 -30.58
CA GLN A 75 0.32 4.73 -29.21
C GLN A 75 -0.97 3.91 -29.10
N PHE A 76 -1.89 4.03 -30.07
CA PHE A 76 -3.12 3.24 -30.12
C PHE A 76 -2.82 1.74 -30.19
N THR A 77 -1.93 1.34 -31.10
CA THR A 77 -1.57 -0.07 -31.31
C THR A 77 -0.89 -0.68 -30.08
N ASN A 78 0.03 0.06 -29.46
CA ASN A 78 0.68 -0.35 -28.21
C ASN A 78 -0.32 -0.50 -27.05
N THR A 79 -1.29 0.41 -26.95
CA THR A 79 -2.32 0.35 -25.91
C THR A 79 -3.26 -0.84 -26.13
N LEU A 80 -3.63 -1.12 -27.37
CA LEU A 80 -4.46 -2.28 -27.73
C LEU A 80 -3.77 -3.60 -27.35
N LEU A 81 -2.48 -3.74 -27.65
CA LEU A 81 -1.68 -4.91 -27.28
C LEU A 81 -1.55 -5.07 -25.76
N ALA A 82 -1.30 -3.96 -25.04
CA ALA A 82 -1.26 -3.97 -23.58
C ALA A 82 -2.60 -4.39 -22.96
N GLY A 83 -3.71 -3.94 -23.54
CA GLY A 83 -5.06 -4.36 -23.16
C GLY A 83 -5.26 -5.87 -23.31
N ALA A 84 -4.91 -6.43 -24.47
CA ALA A 84 -5.02 -7.87 -24.73
C ALA A 84 -4.22 -8.71 -23.72
N ASN A 85 -2.99 -8.30 -23.41
CA ASN A 85 -2.14 -8.97 -22.41
C ASN A 85 -2.72 -8.90 -20.99
N SER A 86 -3.42 -7.82 -20.65
CA SER A 86 -4.11 -7.69 -19.36
C SER A 86 -5.21 -8.75 -19.21
N TYR A 87 -5.99 -9.01 -20.26
CA TYR A 87 -7.03 -10.05 -20.26
C TYR A 87 -6.45 -11.46 -20.09
N VAL A 88 -5.38 -11.81 -20.82
CA VAL A 88 -4.67 -13.10 -20.65
C VAL A 88 -4.19 -13.28 -19.20
N SER A 89 -3.62 -12.23 -18.61
CA SER A 89 -3.13 -12.28 -17.23
C SER A 89 -4.26 -12.50 -16.21
N ALA A 90 -5.44 -11.92 -16.45
CA ALA A 90 -6.61 -12.08 -15.58
C ALA A 90 -7.22 -13.48 -15.67
N GLU A 91 -7.28 -14.06 -16.87
CA GLU A 91 -7.72 -15.46 -17.06
C GLU A 91 -6.75 -16.44 -16.39
N ALA A 92 -5.44 -16.24 -16.56
CA ALA A 92 -4.42 -17.06 -15.92
C ALA A 92 -4.51 -17.00 -14.38
N ALA A 93 -4.74 -15.81 -13.81
CA ALA A 93 -4.96 -15.64 -12.37
C ALA A 93 -6.22 -16.40 -11.89
N THR A 94 -7.31 -16.31 -12.65
CA THR A 94 -8.57 -17.02 -12.33
C THR A 94 -8.37 -18.54 -12.36
N VAL A 95 -7.65 -19.07 -13.35
CA VAL A 95 -7.33 -20.51 -13.44
C VAL A 95 -6.42 -20.95 -12.28
N ALA A 96 -5.43 -20.14 -11.91
CA ALA A 96 -4.55 -20.43 -10.79
C ALA A 96 -5.33 -20.53 -9.46
N ASP A 97 -6.29 -19.63 -9.22
CA ASP A 97 -7.15 -19.67 -8.03
C ASP A 97 -8.03 -20.92 -7.98
N VAL A 98 -8.59 -21.33 -9.12
CA VAL A 98 -9.38 -22.58 -9.22
C VAL A 98 -8.50 -23.79 -8.91
N LEU A 99 -7.30 -23.86 -9.48
CA LEU A 99 -6.36 -24.96 -9.24
C LEU A 99 -5.88 -25.01 -7.78
N LEU A 100 -5.58 -23.85 -7.18
CA LEU A 100 -5.26 -23.76 -5.75
C LEU A 100 -6.44 -24.21 -4.88
N GLY A 101 -7.67 -23.86 -5.27
CA GLY A 101 -8.88 -24.36 -4.63
C GLY A 101 -8.97 -25.88 -4.65
N VAL A 102 -8.70 -26.52 -5.80
CA VAL A 102 -8.69 -27.98 -5.94
C VAL A 102 -7.60 -28.63 -5.09
N VAL A 103 -6.39 -28.06 -5.08
CA VAL A 103 -5.26 -28.56 -4.26
C VAL A 103 -5.56 -28.44 -2.76
N ASN A 104 -6.22 -27.36 -2.34
CA ASN A 104 -6.54 -27.11 -0.93
C ASN A 104 -7.81 -27.80 -0.45
N ALA A 105 -8.72 -28.18 -1.34
CA ALA A 105 -10.04 -28.71 -0.96
C ALA A 105 -9.96 -29.92 0.01
N PRO A 106 -9.07 -30.91 -0.19
CA PRO A 106 -8.97 -32.03 0.74
C PRO A 106 -8.57 -31.61 2.15
N THR A 107 -7.53 -30.78 2.29
CA THR A 107 -7.05 -30.36 3.62
C THR A 107 -7.97 -29.35 4.28
N GLN A 108 -8.65 -28.50 3.50
CA GLN A 108 -9.67 -27.61 4.02
C GLN A 108 -10.84 -28.41 4.60
N ALA A 109 -11.29 -29.45 3.89
CA ALA A 109 -12.37 -30.32 4.36
C ALA A 109 -11.97 -31.14 5.60
N LEU A 110 -10.72 -31.65 5.65
CA LEU A 110 -10.26 -32.54 6.72
C LEU A 110 -9.75 -31.80 7.96
N LEU A 111 -9.09 -30.66 7.77
CA LEU A 111 -8.30 -29.97 8.80
C LEU A 111 -8.68 -28.50 9.01
N GLY A 112 -9.65 -27.99 8.23
CA GLY A 112 -10.07 -26.58 8.28
C GLY A 112 -8.97 -25.59 7.89
N ARG A 113 -7.92 -26.08 7.20
CA ARG A 113 -6.75 -25.28 6.81
C ARG A 113 -6.26 -25.64 5.40
N PRO A 114 -5.79 -24.65 4.64
CA PRO A 114 -5.28 -24.90 3.30
C PRO A 114 -3.96 -25.65 3.39
N LEU A 115 -3.64 -26.45 2.38
CA LEU A 115 -2.33 -27.06 2.24
C LEU A 115 -1.31 -25.98 1.87
N ILE A 116 -1.69 -25.10 0.93
CA ILE A 116 -0.88 -24.00 0.40
C ILE A 116 -1.73 -22.72 0.40
N GLY A 117 -1.20 -21.64 0.95
CA GLY A 117 -1.84 -20.33 0.91
C GLY A 117 -1.54 -19.50 2.14
N ASN A 118 -1.56 -18.18 1.98
CA ASN A 118 -1.38 -17.27 3.12
C ASN A 118 -2.62 -17.27 4.02
N GLY A 119 -2.42 -16.98 5.29
CA GLY A 119 -3.49 -16.73 6.23
C GLY A 119 -4.22 -15.43 5.92
N ALA A 120 -5.52 -15.40 6.19
CA ALA A 120 -6.33 -14.20 6.02
C ALA A 120 -5.85 -13.11 6.99
N ASN A 121 -5.69 -11.88 6.51
CA ASN A 121 -5.38 -10.76 7.39
C ASN A 121 -6.59 -10.47 8.29
N GLY A 122 -6.30 -10.18 9.55
CA GLY A 122 -7.25 -9.60 10.48
C GLY A 122 -7.68 -8.21 10.02
N THR A 123 -8.91 -7.86 10.39
CA THR A 123 -9.54 -6.58 10.12
C THR A 123 -9.99 -5.92 11.42
N THR A 124 -10.32 -4.64 11.37
CA THR A 124 -10.92 -3.94 12.50
C THR A 124 -12.43 -4.17 12.51
N VAL A 125 -12.94 -4.79 13.59
CA VAL A 125 -14.37 -5.03 13.80
C VAL A 125 -14.78 -4.31 15.07
N ASN A 126 -15.75 -3.38 14.97
CA ASN A 126 -16.21 -2.55 16.09
C ASN A 126 -15.07 -1.82 16.82
N GLY A 127 -14.05 -1.39 16.08
CA GLY A 127 -12.87 -0.71 16.61
C GLY A 127 -11.85 -1.62 17.31
N VAL A 128 -12.01 -2.94 17.22
CA VAL A 128 -11.05 -3.93 17.73
C VAL A 128 -10.44 -4.71 16.58
N GLY A 129 -9.12 -4.79 16.54
CA GLY A 129 -8.36 -5.58 15.59
C GLY A 129 -8.54 -7.07 15.80
N THR A 130 -9.00 -7.77 14.78
CA THR A 130 -9.13 -9.24 14.82
C THR A 130 -7.79 -9.91 14.52
N PRO A 131 -7.55 -11.14 15.03
CA PRO A 131 -6.34 -11.88 14.73
C PRO A 131 -6.21 -12.22 13.24
N GLY A 132 -4.98 -12.28 12.74
CA GLY A 132 -4.66 -12.86 11.44
C GLY A 132 -4.81 -14.38 11.48
N GLY A 133 -5.35 -14.95 10.41
CA GLY A 133 -5.51 -16.38 10.24
C GLY A 133 -4.18 -17.12 10.05
N PRO A 134 -4.12 -18.42 10.34
CA PRO A 134 -2.92 -19.22 10.10
C PRO A 134 -2.64 -19.38 8.60
N GLY A 135 -1.36 -19.44 8.23
CA GLY A 135 -0.92 -19.86 6.91
C GLY A 135 -1.21 -21.33 6.63
N GLY A 136 -1.05 -21.71 5.36
CA GLY A 136 -1.21 -23.08 4.88
C GLY A 136 -0.27 -24.06 5.57
N LEU A 137 -0.65 -25.33 5.57
CA LEU A 137 0.04 -26.39 6.30
C LEU A 137 1.46 -26.60 5.78
N LEU A 138 1.67 -26.60 4.47
CA LEU A 138 2.99 -26.79 3.86
C LEU A 138 3.66 -25.48 3.49
N TYR A 139 2.93 -24.58 2.84
CA TYR A 139 3.47 -23.32 2.36
C TYR A 139 2.48 -22.20 2.55
N GLY A 140 2.92 -21.11 3.18
CA GLY A 140 2.12 -19.90 3.32
C GLY A 140 2.47 -19.12 4.57
N ASN A 141 2.48 -17.81 4.43
CA ASN A 141 2.68 -16.90 5.54
C ASN A 141 1.42 -16.84 6.42
N GLY A 142 1.59 -16.56 7.70
CA GLY A 142 0.46 -16.18 8.53
C GLY A 142 -0.12 -14.82 8.13
N GLY A 143 -1.41 -14.63 8.36
CA GLY A 143 -2.08 -13.35 8.10
C GLY A 143 -1.67 -12.29 9.12
N ASN A 144 -1.64 -11.03 8.72
CA ASN A 144 -1.36 -9.92 9.62
C ASN A 144 -2.53 -9.70 10.59
N GLY A 145 -2.26 -9.31 11.83
CA GLY A 145 -3.29 -8.91 12.78
C GLY A 145 -3.90 -7.56 12.42
N GLY A 146 -5.21 -7.41 12.66
CA GLY A 146 -5.93 -6.16 12.44
C GLY A 146 -5.53 -5.08 13.45
N ALA A 147 -5.58 -3.81 13.04
CA ALA A 147 -5.36 -2.70 13.96
C ALA A 147 -6.61 -2.43 14.82
N SER A 148 -6.40 -1.99 16.05
CA SER A 148 -7.45 -1.52 16.96
C SER A 148 -7.54 0.00 16.93
N THR A 149 -8.74 0.54 17.09
CA THR A 149 -9.01 1.98 17.15
C THR A 149 -9.73 2.40 18.43
N ASN A 150 -10.35 1.46 19.14
CA ASN A 150 -10.97 1.75 20.43
C ASN A 150 -9.90 1.99 21.51
N PRO A 151 -10.12 2.95 22.43
CA PRO A 151 -9.23 3.16 23.56
C PRO A 151 -9.01 1.87 24.37
N GLY A 152 -7.77 1.57 24.70
CA GLY A 152 -7.34 0.40 25.46
C GLY A 152 -7.42 -0.93 24.70
N ALA A 153 -7.96 -0.96 23.47
CA ALA A 153 -8.11 -2.21 22.73
C ALA A 153 -6.76 -2.71 22.21
N ILE A 154 -6.47 -3.99 22.48
CA ILE A 154 -5.26 -4.68 22.03
C ILE A 154 -5.31 -4.85 20.51
N GLY A 155 -4.19 -4.69 19.82
CA GLY A 155 -4.08 -5.00 18.40
C GLY A 155 -4.26 -6.50 18.13
N GLY A 156 -4.79 -6.86 16.96
CA GLY A 156 -4.96 -8.26 16.58
C GLY A 156 -3.63 -8.98 16.54
N ALA A 157 -3.56 -10.23 17.01
CA ALA A 157 -2.35 -11.03 16.88
C ALA A 157 -2.09 -11.40 15.40
N GLY A 158 -0.82 -11.49 15.00
CA GLY A 158 -0.42 -12.05 13.73
C GLY A 158 -0.64 -13.57 13.70
N GLY A 159 -1.06 -14.08 12.56
CA GLY A 159 -1.25 -15.51 12.32
C GLY A 159 0.07 -16.26 12.22
N SER A 160 0.08 -17.53 12.60
CA SER A 160 1.28 -18.37 12.46
C SER A 160 1.35 -19.01 11.08
N ALA A 161 2.55 -19.20 10.55
CA ALA A 161 2.78 -20.02 9.36
C ALA A 161 2.73 -21.54 9.68
N GLY A 162 2.71 -22.38 8.64
CA GLY A 162 2.72 -23.85 8.77
C GLY A 162 4.13 -24.44 8.78
N LEU A 163 4.47 -25.21 7.74
CA LEU A 163 5.81 -25.80 7.59
C LEU A 163 6.82 -24.78 7.05
N ILE A 164 6.44 -24.05 5.99
CA ILE A 164 7.24 -23.03 5.32
C ILE A 164 6.43 -21.74 5.24
N GLY A 165 6.99 -20.65 5.76
CA GLY A 165 6.38 -19.33 5.67
C GLY A 165 6.75 -18.44 6.83
N ASN A 166 6.50 -17.15 6.68
CA ASN A 166 6.73 -16.17 7.73
C ASN A 166 5.48 -16.01 8.60
N GLY A 167 5.68 -15.73 9.89
CA GLY A 167 4.58 -15.32 10.75
C GLY A 167 4.03 -13.95 10.33
N GLY A 168 2.73 -13.76 10.52
CA GLY A 168 2.07 -12.48 10.25
C GLY A 168 2.48 -11.42 11.28
N ILE A 169 2.47 -10.15 10.88
CA ILE A 169 2.76 -9.06 11.83
C ILE A 169 1.60 -8.89 12.81
N GLY A 170 1.89 -8.50 14.05
CA GLY A 170 0.88 -8.07 15.00
C GLY A 170 0.27 -6.72 14.61
N GLY A 171 -1.02 -6.54 14.86
CA GLY A 171 -1.74 -5.31 14.61
C GLY A 171 -1.42 -4.24 15.65
N GLN A 172 -1.62 -2.97 15.29
CA GLN A 172 -1.45 -1.85 16.22
C GLN A 172 -2.55 -1.85 17.30
N GLY A 173 -2.20 -1.50 18.54
CA GLY A 173 -3.15 -1.24 19.62
C GLY A 173 -3.92 0.08 19.43
N GLY A 174 -5.18 0.13 19.85
CA GLY A 174 -5.94 1.37 19.90
C GLY A 174 -5.38 2.33 20.95
N PRO A 175 -5.89 3.56 21.12
CA PRO A 175 -5.28 4.54 22.01
C PRO A 175 -5.02 4.00 23.44
N GLY A 176 -3.75 3.99 23.89
CA GLY A 176 -3.32 3.39 25.16
C GLY A 176 -3.41 1.86 25.24
N GLY A 177 -3.86 1.18 24.19
CA GLY A 177 -3.94 -0.27 24.06
C GLY A 177 -2.64 -0.88 23.55
N THR A 178 -2.36 -2.12 23.96
CA THR A 178 -1.12 -2.81 23.58
C THR A 178 -1.13 -3.27 22.12
N GLY A 179 0.04 -3.32 21.49
CA GLY A 179 0.21 -3.93 20.18
C GLY A 179 -0.04 -5.43 20.21
N GLY A 180 -0.56 -5.98 19.10
CA GLY A 180 -0.76 -7.42 18.94
C GLY A 180 0.57 -8.17 18.83
N ALA A 181 0.63 -9.40 19.32
CA ALA A 181 1.82 -10.24 19.15
C ALA A 181 2.03 -10.60 17.66
N GLY A 182 3.28 -10.71 17.23
CA GLY A 182 3.63 -11.27 15.93
C GLY A 182 3.41 -12.79 15.89
N GLY A 183 3.08 -13.33 14.73
CA GLY A 183 2.83 -14.75 14.54
C GLY A 183 4.10 -15.60 14.45
N GLY A 184 4.00 -16.89 14.76
CA GLY A 184 5.12 -17.81 14.62
C GLY A 184 5.50 -18.05 13.16
N ALA A 185 6.80 -18.20 12.89
CA ALA A 185 7.32 -18.65 11.61
C ALA A 185 6.91 -20.10 11.30
N GLY A 186 7.13 -20.50 10.05
CA GLY A 186 6.99 -21.87 9.62
C GLY A 186 8.01 -22.77 10.30
N PHE A 187 7.63 -24.01 10.59
CA PHE A 187 8.45 -24.92 11.39
C PHE A 187 9.86 -25.14 10.81
N LEU A 188 10.00 -25.28 9.48
CA LEU A 188 11.31 -25.48 8.84
C LEU A 188 11.96 -24.14 8.49
N PHE A 189 11.28 -23.35 7.67
CA PHE A 189 11.82 -22.12 7.11
C PHE A 189 10.82 -20.97 7.25
N GLY A 190 11.38 -19.79 7.52
CA GLY A 190 10.65 -18.53 7.63
C GLY A 190 11.06 -17.74 8.86
N THR A 191 10.61 -16.50 8.96
CA THR A 191 10.85 -15.63 10.11
C THR A 191 9.59 -15.40 10.91
N GLY A 192 9.75 -15.19 12.22
CA GLY A 192 8.64 -14.79 13.07
C GLY A 192 8.12 -13.41 12.67
N GLY A 193 6.82 -13.19 12.83
CA GLY A 193 6.21 -11.90 12.56
C GLY A 193 6.64 -10.85 13.57
N THR A 194 6.75 -9.60 13.16
CA THR A 194 7.02 -8.51 14.11
C THR A 194 5.83 -8.27 15.02
N GLY A 195 6.06 -7.91 16.27
CA GLY A 195 5.02 -7.44 17.16
C GLY A 195 4.47 -6.08 16.70
N GLY A 196 3.17 -5.87 16.94
CA GLY A 196 2.48 -4.63 16.62
C GLY A 196 2.90 -3.49 17.53
N THR A 197 2.74 -2.25 17.07
CA THR A 197 3.01 -1.07 17.89
C THR A 197 1.92 -0.86 18.94
N GLY A 198 2.31 -0.37 20.12
CA GLY A 198 1.36 0.11 21.11
C GLY A 198 0.69 1.40 20.65
N GLY A 199 -0.59 1.58 21.03
CA GLY A 199 -1.34 2.77 20.65
C GLY A 199 -0.96 3.98 21.49
N ALA A 200 -0.99 5.17 20.91
CA ALA A 200 -0.69 6.40 21.64
C ALA A 200 -1.73 6.68 22.74
N GLY A 201 -1.29 7.24 23.87
CA GLY A 201 -2.18 7.65 24.94
C GLY A 201 -3.11 8.79 24.52
N THR A 202 -4.31 8.84 25.10
CA THR A 202 -5.31 9.87 24.79
C THR A 202 -4.94 11.22 25.41
N THR A 203 -5.33 12.33 24.79
CA THR A 203 -5.19 13.65 25.44
C THR A 203 -6.03 13.71 26.71
N GLY A 204 -5.48 14.29 27.77
CA GLY A 204 -6.17 14.51 29.04
C GLY A 204 -7.34 15.48 28.89
N LEU A 205 -8.39 15.26 29.67
CA LEU A 205 -9.44 16.26 29.90
C LEU A 205 -8.85 17.48 30.62
N VAL A 206 -9.57 18.61 30.66
CA VAL A 206 -9.11 19.86 31.31
C VAL A 206 -8.52 19.59 32.70
N GLY A 207 -7.26 20.02 32.90
CA GLY A 207 -6.47 19.83 34.13
C GLY A 207 -6.02 18.39 34.41
N ALA A 208 -6.44 17.41 33.62
CA ALA A 208 -6.13 16.00 33.82
C ALA A 208 -4.87 15.56 33.08
N THR A 209 -4.18 14.59 33.65
CA THR A 209 -3.01 13.95 33.04
C THR A 209 -3.37 13.28 31.71
N GLY A 210 -2.45 13.33 30.74
CA GLY A 210 -2.58 12.59 29.49
C GLY A 210 -2.59 11.08 29.72
N GLY A 211 -3.27 10.35 28.83
CA GLY A 211 -3.34 8.89 28.88
C GLY A 211 -1.97 8.24 28.68
N VAL A 212 -1.80 7.04 29.23
CA VAL A 212 -0.58 6.25 29.05
C VAL A 212 -0.55 5.67 27.63
N GLY A 213 0.62 5.67 26.99
CA GLY A 213 0.83 4.96 25.73
C GLY A 213 0.82 3.45 25.96
N GLY A 214 0.21 2.69 25.05
CA GLY A 214 0.15 1.23 25.17
C GLY A 214 1.51 0.58 24.90
N ASP A 215 1.74 -0.60 25.45
CA ASP A 215 2.97 -1.35 25.19
C ASP A 215 3.02 -1.89 23.76
N GLY A 216 4.23 -2.13 23.25
CA GLY A 216 4.41 -2.90 22.03
C GLY A 216 3.95 -4.36 22.19
N GLY A 217 3.68 -5.04 21.07
CA GLY A 217 3.38 -6.47 21.04
C GLY A 217 4.67 -7.31 20.96
N ALA A 218 4.67 -8.52 21.52
CA ALA A 218 5.84 -9.41 21.42
C ALA A 218 6.11 -9.82 19.96
N GLY A 219 7.39 -10.02 19.61
CA GLY A 219 7.76 -10.62 18.33
C GLY A 219 7.44 -12.11 18.27
N GLY A 220 7.15 -12.61 17.06
CA GLY A 220 6.82 -14.00 16.81
C GLY A 220 8.03 -14.92 16.81
N THR A 221 7.84 -16.18 17.19
CA THR A 221 8.95 -17.15 17.28
C THR A 221 9.48 -17.57 15.91
N ALA A 222 10.76 -17.91 15.86
CA ALA A 222 11.40 -18.48 14.68
C ALA A 222 11.01 -19.95 14.41
N GLY A 223 11.28 -20.39 13.17
CA GLY A 223 11.34 -21.80 12.77
C GLY A 223 12.74 -22.38 12.91
N LEU A 224 12.94 -23.64 12.51
CA LEU A 224 14.19 -24.38 12.68
C LEU A 224 15.41 -23.63 12.11
N PHE A 225 15.27 -23.06 10.90
CA PHE A 225 16.28 -22.26 10.21
C PHE A 225 15.93 -20.76 10.15
N GLY A 226 14.99 -20.33 10.98
CA GLY A 226 14.38 -19.00 10.92
C GLY A 226 14.92 -18.01 11.95
N GLN A 227 14.60 -16.73 11.77
CA GLN A 227 14.83 -15.69 12.78
C GLN A 227 13.55 -15.35 13.52
N GLY A 228 13.67 -14.99 14.79
CA GLY A 228 12.56 -14.46 15.58
C GLY A 228 12.15 -13.07 15.06
N GLY A 229 10.86 -12.75 15.15
CA GLY A 229 10.36 -11.44 14.78
C GLY A 229 10.75 -10.37 15.81
N ALA A 230 10.93 -9.12 15.39
CA ALA A 230 11.19 -8.03 16.32
C ALA A 230 10.00 -7.76 17.25
N GLY A 231 10.27 -7.31 18.47
CA GLY A 231 9.25 -6.79 19.37
C GLY A 231 8.71 -5.44 18.89
N GLY A 232 7.44 -5.19 19.20
CA GLY A 232 6.76 -3.94 18.89
C GLY A 232 7.26 -2.78 19.74
N ILE A 233 7.19 -1.59 19.16
CA ILE A 233 7.52 -0.32 19.84
C ILE A 233 6.33 0.10 20.72
N GLY A 234 6.62 0.62 21.91
CA GLY A 234 5.62 1.22 22.80
C GLY A 234 5.04 2.52 22.24
N GLY A 235 3.75 2.76 22.50
CA GLY A 235 3.04 3.97 22.10
C GLY A 235 3.50 5.20 22.89
N ALA A 236 3.43 6.37 22.27
CA ALA A 236 3.70 7.62 22.98
C ALA A 236 2.63 7.91 24.05
N GLY A 237 3.01 8.58 25.14
CA GLY A 237 2.06 9.10 26.12
C GLY A 237 1.22 10.25 25.55
N GLY A 238 -0.01 10.37 26.03
CA GLY A 238 -0.94 11.42 25.64
C GLY A 238 -0.55 12.78 26.21
N VAL A 239 -0.97 13.85 25.56
CA VAL A 239 -0.76 15.22 26.06
C VAL A 239 -1.66 15.47 27.26
N GLY A 240 -1.17 16.18 28.28
CA GLY A 240 -2.00 16.63 29.40
C GLY A 240 -3.08 17.61 28.96
N GLY A 241 -4.22 17.61 29.64
CA GLY A 241 -5.29 18.53 29.29
C GLY A 241 -5.00 19.96 29.70
N GLN A 242 -5.55 20.91 28.96
CA GLN A 242 -5.37 22.34 29.23
C GLN A 242 -5.85 22.70 30.63
N GLY A 243 -5.23 23.70 31.26
CA GLY A 243 -5.69 24.23 32.56
C GLY A 243 -6.99 25.02 32.41
N LEU A 244 -7.72 25.18 33.52
CA LEU A 244 -8.75 26.23 33.63
C LEU A 244 -8.08 27.61 33.74
N PRO A 245 -8.82 28.72 33.53
CA PRO A 245 -8.28 30.06 33.75
C PRO A 245 -7.68 30.21 35.15
N GLY A 246 -6.41 30.61 35.21
CA GLY A 246 -5.64 30.75 36.45
C GLY A 246 -5.11 29.43 37.03
N GLN A 247 -5.24 28.31 36.32
CA GLN A 247 -4.78 26.99 36.75
C GLN A 247 -3.74 26.43 35.77
N GLU A 248 -2.84 25.61 36.29
CA GLU A 248 -1.89 24.83 35.48
C GLU A 248 -2.64 23.80 34.62
N GLY A 249 -2.03 23.40 33.50
CA GLY A 249 -2.50 22.26 32.73
C GLY A 249 -2.13 20.93 33.39
N GLY A 250 -2.79 19.86 32.96
CA GLY A 250 -2.47 18.51 33.39
C GLY A 250 -1.09 18.07 32.91
N THR A 251 -0.48 17.10 33.59
CA THR A 251 0.80 16.53 33.17
C THR A 251 0.65 15.67 31.90
N GLY A 252 1.74 15.46 31.17
CA GLY A 252 1.73 14.48 30.07
C GLY A 252 1.64 13.04 30.58
N GLY A 253 1.07 12.16 29.76
CA GLY A 253 1.03 10.72 30.03
C GLY A 253 2.40 10.07 29.83
N THR A 254 2.62 8.91 30.46
CA THR A 254 3.85 8.14 30.22
C THR A 254 3.79 7.42 28.87
N GLY A 255 4.94 7.22 28.23
CA GLY A 255 5.03 6.33 27.07
C GLY A 255 4.88 4.87 27.48
N GLY A 256 4.44 4.02 26.55
CA GLY A 256 4.36 2.58 26.73
C GLY A 256 5.72 1.90 26.62
N HIS A 257 5.84 0.68 27.11
CA HIS A 257 7.05 -0.10 27.00
C HIS A 257 7.20 -0.72 25.59
N GLY A 258 8.43 -0.93 25.16
CA GLY A 258 8.69 -1.82 24.05
C GLY A 258 8.53 -3.28 24.47
N ALA A 259 8.40 -4.19 23.51
CA ALA A 259 8.23 -5.61 23.80
C ALA A 259 9.48 -6.43 23.48
N ALA A 260 9.54 -7.65 24.03
CA ALA A 260 10.58 -8.60 23.64
C ALA A 260 10.44 -9.02 22.17
N GLY A 261 11.58 -9.26 21.52
CA GLY A 261 11.60 -9.98 20.25
C GLY A 261 11.29 -11.46 20.43
N GLY A 262 10.98 -12.13 19.32
CA GLY A 262 10.66 -13.54 19.29
C GLY A 262 11.88 -14.42 19.54
N THR A 263 11.64 -15.64 19.99
CA THR A 263 12.72 -16.59 20.29
C THR A 263 13.38 -17.12 19.01
N ALA A 264 14.65 -17.50 19.14
CA ALA A 264 15.45 -18.11 18.08
C ALA A 264 14.99 -19.52 17.74
N GLY A 265 15.28 -19.94 16.51
CA GLY A 265 15.25 -21.34 16.09
C GLY A 265 16.54 -22.06 16.44
N LEU A 266 16.61 -23.37 16.20
CA LEU A 266 17.81 -24.16 16.48
C LEU A 266 19.05 -23.64 15.73
N PHE A 267 18.87 -23.19 14.50
CA PHE A 267 19.93 -22.63 13.65
C PHE A 267 19.77 -21.13 13.39
N GLY A 268 18.91 -20.48 14.18
CA GLY A 268 18.53 -19.08 14.02
C GLY A 268 18.97 -18.18 15.17
N HIS A 269 18.52 -16.94 15.10
CA HIS A 269 18.69 -15.88 16.07
C HIS A 269 17.33 -15.39 16.54
N GLY A 270 17.29 -14.89 17.78
CA GLY A 270 16.11 -14.23 18.30
C GLY A 270 15.87 -12.90 17.62
N GLY A 271 14.63 -12.43 17.68
CA GLY A 271 14.28 -11.07 17.28
C GLY A 271 14.81 -10.05 18.26
N THR A 272 15.04 -8.83 17.78
CA THR A 272 15.38 -7.69 18.63
C THR A 272 14.17 -7.27 19.47
N GLY A 273 14.41 -6.73 20.67
CA GLY A 273 13.36 -6.04 21.43
C GLY A 273 12.89 -4.77 20.73
N GLY A 274 11.69 -4.32 21.07
CA GLY A 274 11.14 -3.04 20.67
C GLY A 274 11.57 -1.91 21.61
N ASN A 275 11.58 -0.70 21.10
CA ASN A 275 11.86 0.50 21.88
C ASN A 275 10.64 0.89 22.73
N GLY A 276 10.88 1.56 23.85
CA GLY A 276 9.83 2.25 24.59
C GLY A 276 9.28 3.47 23.83
N GLY A 277 8.06 3.85 24.17
CA GLY A 277 7.40 5.07 23.70
C GLY A 277 7.87 6.30 24.47
N THR A 278 7.75 7.46 23.83
CA THR A 278 8.06 8.75 24.46
C THR A 278 6.97 9.16 25.44
N GLY A 279 7.32 9.91 26.48
CA GLY A 279 6.32 10.58 27.32
C GLY A 279 5.55 11.66 26.55
N GLY A 280 4.35 11.97 27.02
CA GLY A 280 3.51 13.04 26.51
C GLY A 280 3.92 14.41 27.05
N ALA A 281 3.55 15.47 26.33
CA ALA A 281 3.74 16.84 26.80
C ALA A 281 2.69 17.21 27.88
N GLY A 282 3.02 18.16 28.75
CA GLY A 282 2.03 18.76 29.65
C GLY A 282 1.02 19.64 28.89
N GLY A 283 -0.16 19.81 29.49
CA GLY A 283 -1.18 20.74 29.02
C GLY A 283 -0.78 22.18 29.29
N ALA A 284 -1.23 23.10 28.43
CA ALA A 284 -0.95 24.52 28.60
C ALA A 284 -1.79 25.11 29.74
N ALA A 285 -1.18 26.00 30.53
CA ALA A 285 -1.91 26.84 31.47
C ALA A 285 -2.72 27.91 30.70
N VAL A 286 -3.89 28.28 31.24
CA VAL A 286 -4.73 29.34 30.68
C VAL A 286 -4.70 30.53 31.63
N ALA A 287 -4.36 31.72 31.13
CA ALA A 287 -4.36 32.93 31.95
C ALA A 287 -5.77 33.24 32.48
N ALA A 288 -5.89 33.67 33.74
CA ALA A 288 -7.17 34.12 34.29
C ALA A 288 -7.64 35.38 33.55
N GLU A 289 -8.90 35.41 33.12
CA GLU A 289 -9.49 36.62 32.53
C GLU A 289 -9.61 37.69 33.61
N ALA A 290 -8.94 38.84 33.41
CA ALA A 290 -8.91 39.93 34.38
C ALA A 290 -10.26 40.65 34.46
N THR A 291 -11.23 40.09 35.18
CA THR A 291 -12.46 40.80 35.55
C THR A 291 -12.18 41.69 36.76
N GLY A 292 -11.62 42.88 36.54
CA GLY A 292 -11.23 43.74 37.66
C GLY A 292 -10.79 45.16 37.35
N GLY A 293 -11.22 45.76 36.25
CA GLY A 293 -11.00 47.19 35.95
C GLY A 293 -12.13 48.09 36.46
N GLY A 294 -12.61 47.89 37.69
CA GLY A 294 -13.57 48.79 38.33
C GLY A 294 -12.91 50.11 38.70
N ALA A 295 -12.75 51.03 37.74
CA ALA A 295 -12.36 52.40 38.01
C ALA A 295 -13.50 53.10 38.76
N ARG A 296 -13.27 53.30 40.05
CA ARG A 296 -14.09 54.10 40.95
C ARG A 296 -14.33 55.49 40.34
N VAL A 297 -15.61 55.87 40.22
CA VAL A 297 -16.00 57.27 40.07
C VAL A 297 -15.51 57.99 41.33
N ALA A 298 -14.48 58.83 41.17
CA ALA A 298 -14.08 59.76 42.20
C ALA A 298 -15.17 60.85 42.28
N VAL A 299 -15.71 61.03 43.49
CA VAL A 299 -16.49 62.21 43.89
C VAL A 299 -15.57 63.42 43.92
#